data_AF-A0A9P5TSX2-F1
#
_entry.id   AF-A0A9P5TSX2-F1
#
_cell.length_a   1.000
_cell.length_b   1.000
_cell.length_c   1.000
_cell.angle_alpha   90.00
_cell.angle_beta   90.00
_cell.angle_gamma   90.00
#
_symmetry.space_group_name_H-M   'P 1'
#
loop_
_entity.id
_entity.type
_entity.pdbx_description
1 polymer ?
#
loop_
_entity_poly.entity_id
_entity_poly.type
_entity_poly.pdbx_seq_one_letter_code
_entity_poly.pdbx_strand_id
1 'polypeptide(L)'
;MSFLKVSGTQIVDAEGQQVILRGAGLAGWMQMENFITRFPGCEFQAREALAEVLGEGKVEFFWEKYLEYFFAEPDTNSGELSPF
;
A
#
# COMPACT_ATOMS: atom_id res chain seq x y z
N MET A 1 12.98 -23.02 -9.62
CA MET A 1 11.97 -22.08 -9.06
C MET A 1 10.61 -22.77 -9.18
N SER A 2 9.88 -22.93 -8.08
CA SER A 2 8.49 -23.39 -8.13
C SER A 2 7.60 -22.16 -8.38
N PHE A 3 6.63 -22.30 -9.29
CA PHE A 3 5.65 -21.25 -9.60
C PHE A 3 4.28 -21.69 -9.09
N LEU A 4 3.51 -20.74 -8.54
CA LEU A 4 2.09 -20.95 -8.27
C LEU A 4 1.32 -21.07 -9.58
N LYS A 5 0.29 -21.90 -9.59
CA LYS A 5 -0.59 -22.13 -10.75
C LYS A 5 -2.05 -22.09 -10.35
N VAL A 6 -2.92 -21.76 -11.29
CA VAL A 6 -4.37 -21.90 -11.12
C VAL A 6 -4.77 -23.32 -11.50
N SER A 7 -5.52 -24.00 -10.63
CA SER A 7 -6.13 -25.31 -10.87
C SER A 7 -7.62 -25.23 -10.55
N GLY A 8 -8.46 -25.15 -11.58
CA GLY A 8 -9.88 -24.87 -11.41
C GLY A 8 -10.11 -23.53 -10.70
N THR A 9 -10.63 -23.57 -9.47
CA THR A 9 -10.89 -22.39 -8.63
C THR A 9 -9.83 -22.19 -7.54
N GLN A 10 -8.73 -22.96 -7.54
CA GLN A 10 -7.70 -22.94 -6.51
C GLN A 10 -6.37 -22.43 -7.06
N ILE A 11 -5.55 -21.86 -6.18
CA ILE A 11 -4.12 -21.62 -6.42
C ILE A 11 -3.36 -22.79 -5.80
N VAL A 12 -2.43 -23.39 -6.55
CA VAL A 12 -1.62 -24.52 -6.12
C VAL A 12 -0.12 -24.28 -6.33
N ASP A 13 0.71 -24.96 -5.54
CA ASP A 13 2.17 -24.99 -5.72
C ASP A 13 2.61 -25.98 -6.83
N ALA A 14 3.91 -26.29 -6.89
CA ALA A 14 4.46 -27.18 -7.92
C ALA A 14 4.08 -28.65 -7.70
N GLU A 15 3.75 -29.02 -6.46
CA GLU A 15 3.35 -30.33 -5.98
C GLU A 15 1.81 -30.53 -6.05
N GLY A 16 1.09 -29.49 -6.48
CA GLY A 16 -0.37 -29.50 -6.59
C GLY A 16 -1.09 -29.29 -5.26
N GLN A 17 -0.38 -28.88 -4.21
CA GLN A 17 -1.00 -28.55 -2.92
C GLN A 17 -1.62 -27.17 -2.97
N GLN A 18 -2.80 -27.02 -2.36
CA GLN A 18 -3.51 -25.75 -2.32
C GLN A 18 -2.77 -24.71 -1.48
N VAL A 19 -2.66 -23.49 -2.01
CA VAL A 19 -2.08 -22.33 -1.33
C VAL A 19 -3.15 -21.26 -1.14
N ILE A 20 -3.33 -20.81 0.11
CA ILE A 20 -4.18 -19.66 0.45
C ILE A 20 -3.27 -18.44 0.65
N LEU A 21 -3.39 -17.45 -0.23
CA LEU A 21 -2.65 -16.20 -0.10
C LEU A 21 -3.38 -15.27 0.87
N ARG A 22 -2.69 -14.83 1.93
CA ARG A 22 -3.18 -13.87 2.92
C ARG A 22 -2.22 -12.68 2.96
N GLY A 23 -2.78 -11.48 2.94
CA GLY A 23 -2.00 -10.25 3.00
C GLY A 23 -2.87 -9.02 3.13
N ALA A 24 -2.25 -7.89 3.40
CA ALA A 24 -2.88 -6.57 3.41
C ALA A 24 -2.31 -5.73 2.25
N GLY A 25 -3.16 -4.88 1.65
CA GLY A 25 -2.73 -3.91 0.65
C GLY A 25 -2.22 -2.63 1.30
N LEU A 26 -1.11 -2.08 0.78
CA LEU A 26 -0.52 -0.81 1.23
C LEU A 26 -1.09 0.39 0.44
N ALA A 27 -2.41 0.43 0.33
CA ALA A 27 -3.13 1.42 -0.46
C ALA A 27 -2.93 2.84 0.11
N GLY A 28 -2.74 3.83 -0.75
CA GLY A 28 -2.47 5.21 -0.33
C GLY A 28 -1.00 5.54 0.01
N TRP A 29 -0.09 4.55 0.02
CA TRP A 29 1.31 4.78 0.37
C TRP A 29 2.10 5.45 -0.76
N MET A 30 2.45 4.69 -1.79
CA MET A 30 3.24 5.20 -2.93
C MET A 30 2.38 5.76 -4.05
N GLN A 31 1.09 5.41 -4.05
CA GLN A 31 0.08 5.95 -4.95
C GLN A 31 -1.09 6.40 -4.10
N MET A 32 -1.44 7.68 -4.19
CA MET A 32 -2.46 8.24 -3.33
C MET A 32 -3.86 8.00 -3.91
N GLU A 33 -4.76 7.58 -3.03
CA GLU A 33 -6.17 7.44 -3.34
C GLU A 33 -6.96 8.42 -2.49
N ASN A 34 -7.84 9.17 -3.14
CA ASN A 34 -8.59 10.28 -2.54
C ASN A 34 -9.42 9.86 -1.32
N PHE A 35 -10.03 8.68 -1.34
CA PHE A 35 -10.83 8.16 -0.25
C PHE A 35 -9.99 7.64 0.94
N ILE A 36 -8.72 7.32 0.73
CA ILE A 36 -7.79 6.87 1.79
C ILE A 36 -7.18 8.10 2.49
N THR A 37 -6.69 9.05 1.69
CA THR A 37 -5.85 10.16 2.15
C THR A 37 -6.59 11.50 2.24
N ARG A 38 -7.87 11.52 1.87
CA ARG A 38 -8.84 12.62 2.06
C ARG A 38 -8.49 13.92 1.34
N PHE A 39 -8.22 13.84 0.05
CA PHE A 39 -8.14 15.01 -0.84
C PHE A 39 -9.22 14.94 -1.94
N PRO A 40 -9.68 16.07 -2.51
CA PRO A 40 -10.58 16.06 -3.66
C PRO A 40 -9.82 15.85 -4.98
N GLY A 41 -10.43 15.16 -5.95
CA GLY A 41 -9.88 15.04 -7.29
C GLY A 41 -8.74 14.01 -7.43
N CYS A 42 -7.71 14.36 -8.19
CA CYS A 42 -6.57 13.50 -8.52
C CYS A 42 -5.32 13.86 -7.69
N GLU A 43 -4.42 12.89 -7.48
CA GLU A 43 -3.20 13.06 -6.69
C GLU A 43 -2.37 14.28 -7.13
N PHE A 44 -2.21 14.50 -8.45
CA PHE A 44 -1.42 15.64 -8.93
C PHE A 44 -1.99 16.99 -8.48
N GLN A 45 -3.32 17.14 -8.42
CA GLN A 45 -3.98 18.36 -7.97
C GLN A 45 -3.77 18.59 -6.47
N ALA A 46 -3.79 17.51 -5.68
CA ALA A 46 -3.48 17.59 -4.26
C ALA A 46 -2.02 17.99 -4.02
N ARG A 47 -1.09 17.45 -4.82
CA ARG A 47 0.34 17.81 -4.76
C ARG A 47 0.58 19.26 -5.15
N GLU A 48 -0.03 19.73 -6.24
CA GLU A 48 0.05 21.13 -6.69
C GLU A 48 -0.51 22.10 -5.63
N ALA A 49 -1.70 21.82 -5.09
CA ALA A 49 -2.31 22.66 -4.06
C ALA A 49 -1.46 22.72 -2.79
N LEU A 50 -0.84 21.60 -2.39
CA LEU A 50 0.05 21.58 -1.23
C LEU A 50 1.35 22.35 -1.48
N ALA A 51 1.91 22.27 -2.70
CA ALA A 51 3.08 23.03 -3.11
C ALA A 51 2.81 24.54 -3.13
N GLU A 52 1.63 24.97 -3.62
CA GLU A 52 1.21 26.37 -3.62
C GLU A 52 1.14 26.96 -2.21
N VAL A 53 0.63 26.18 -1.23
CA VAL A 53 0.47 26.64 0.16
C VAL A 53 1.78 26.57 0.95
N LEU A 54 2.57 25.52 0.79
CA LEU A 54 3.77 25.29 1.60
C LEU A 54 5.06 25.86 1.00
N GLY A 55 5.12 25.98 -0.33
CA GLY A 55 6.34 26.24 -1.10
C GLY A 55 7.26 25.01 -1.22
N GLU A 56 8.15 25.04 -2.22
CA GLU A 56 8.99 23.91 -2.66
C GLU A 56 9.71 23.18 -1.51
N GLY A 57 10.50 23.87 -0.68
CA GLY A 57 11.30 23.20 0.34
C GLY A 57 10.46 22.50 1.44
N LYS A 58 9.28 23.03 1.78
CA LYS A 58 8.41 22.43 2.79
C LYS A 58 7.56 21.31 2.21
N VAL A 59 7.13 21.41 0.95
CA VAL A 59 6.35 20.36 0.30
C VAL A 59 7.21 19.12 0.02
N GLU A 60 8.48 19.30 -0.36
CA GLU A 60 9.44 18.18 -0.48
C GLU A 60 9.61 17.44 0.85
N PHE A 61 9.88 18.18 1.92
CA PHE A 61 10.00 17.61 3.27
C PHE A 61 8.72 16.91 3.72
N PHE A 62 7.55 17.49 3.43
CA PHE A 62 6.27 16.87 3.74
C PHE A 62 6.12 15.51 3.06
N TRP A 63 6.41 15.41 1.76
CA TRP A 63 6.27 14.15 1.03
C TRP A 63 7.29 13.10 1.43
N GLU A 64 8.52 13.52 1.76
CA GLU A 64 9.53 12.62 2.35
C GLU A 64 9.00 12.00 3.65
N LYS A 65 8.51 12.84 4.58
CA LYS A 65 7.98 12.37 5.86
C LYS A 65 6.66 11.63 5.74
N TYR A 66 5.83 11.99 4.77
CA TYR A 66 4.62 11.25 4.46
C TYR A 66 4.99 9.80 4.10
N LEU A 67 5.91 9.58 3.15
CA LEU A 67 6.30 8.23 2.74
C LEU A 67 7.02 7.46 3.86
N GLU A 68 7.84 8.15 4.67
CA GLU A 68 8.55 7.55 5.82
C GLU A 68 7.60 7.05 6.91
N TYR A 69 6.54 7.81 7.22
CA TYR A 69 5.64 7.52 8.34
C TYR A 69 4.32 6.87 7.94
N PHE A 70 3.98 6.79 6.65
CA PHE A 70 2.74 6.17 6.21
C PHE A 70 2.67 4.67 6.53
N PHE A 71 3.79 3.96 6.39
CA PHE A 71 3.92 2.55 6.74
C PHE A 71 5.34 2.27 7.25
N ALA A 72 5.46 1.79 8.48
CA ALA A 72 6.73 1.54 9.14
C ALA A 72 6.79 0.13 9.72
N GLU A 73 7.95 -0.25 10.26
CA GLU A 73 8.17 -1.58 10.87
C GLU A 73 7.06 -1.99 11.87
N PRO A 74 6.55 -1.10 12.74
CA PRO A 74 5.44 -1.47 13.65
C PRO A 74 4.16 -1.91 12.93
N ASP A 75 3.88 -1.41 11.73
CA ASP A 75 2.67 -1.74 10.95
C ASP A 75 2.77 -3.11 10.26
N THR A 76 3.98 -3.69 10.18
CA THR A 76 4.19 -5.04 9.61
C THR A 76 3.69 -6.15 10.53
N ASN A 77 3.55 -5.85 11.82
CA ASN A 77 3.27 -6.86 12.82
C ASN A 77 1.77 -7.14 12.88
N SER A 78 1.32 -8.09 12.06
CA SER A 78 -0.10 -8.48 11.93
C SER A 78 -0.68 -9.22 13.15
N GLY A 79 0.07 -9.31 14.27
CA GLY A 79 -0.22 -10.28 15.32
C GLY A 79 -0.23 -11.71 14.75
N GLU A 80 -0.46 -12.73 15.57
CA GLU A 80 -0.91 -13.99 15.01
C GLU A 80 -2.22 -13.70 14.27
N LEU A 81 -2.20 -13.78 12.93
CA LEU A 81 -3.42 -13.76 12.13
C LEU A 81 -4.35 -14.79 12.77
N SER A 82 -5.45 -14.28 13.35
CA SER A 82 -6.51 -15.08 13.93
C SER A 82 -6.77 -16.32 13.05
N PRO A 83 -6.82 -17.54 13.61
CA PRO A 83 -7.06 -18.76 12.83
C PRO A 83 -8.48 -18.83 12.24
N PHE A 84 -9.27 -17.76 12.40
CA PHE A 84 -10.58 -17.57 11.78
C PHE A 84 -10.41 -16.70 10.52
#